data_AF-A0A5A7MV61-F1
#
_entry.id   AF-A0A5A7MV61-F1
#
_cell.length_a   1.000
_cell.length_b   1.000
_cell.length_c   1.000
_cell.angle_alpha   90.00
_cell.angle_beta   90.00
_cell.angle_gamma   90.00
#
_symmetry.space_group_name_H-M   'P 1'
#
loop_
_entity.id
_entity.type
_entity.pdbx_description
1 polymer ?
#
loop_
_entity_poly.entity_id
_entity_poly.type
_entity_poly.pdbx_seq_one_letter_code
_entity_poly.pdbx_strand_id
1 'polypeptide(L)'
;MWLVAILDADKEGFLRSETSLVQTIGRAARNVDGRVILYADKRTGSIERALAETERRRTKQVAYNEAHNITPQSIKRGISDVMAHVANADYMTVDTGVDESLHRTGDNLKTVIADLEKRMREAAGNLEFEEAARLRDELKRLEDADLGILSGALAKLHPRDADRPAASGKGRSTAGRPGTRTHKAKAKAKW
;
A
#
# COMPACT_ATOMS: atom_id res chain seq x y z
N MET A 1 -5.02 -9.70 -6.19
CA MET A 1 -4.69 -9.36 -7.58
C MET A 1 -3.17 -9.27 -7.69
N TRP A 2 -2.51 -10.14 -8.45
CA TRP A 2 -1.06 -10.09 -8.66
C TRP A 2 -0.79 -9.31 -9.95
N LEU A 3 -0.16 -8.14 -9.82
CA LEU A 3 0.21 -7.28 -10.93
C LEU A 3 1.72 -7.09 -10.92
N VAL A 4 2.35 -7.21 -12.09
CA VAL A 4 3.75 -6.85 -12.29
C VAL A 4 3.80 -5.69 -13.27
N ALA A 5 4.38 -4.57 -12.86
CA ALA A 5 4.63 -3.43 -13.74
C ALA A 5 6.13 -3.33 -14.03
N ILE A 6 6.51 -3.31 -15.31
CA ILE A 6 7.88 -3.13 -15.75
C ILE A 6 7.99 -1.74 -16.36
N LEU A 7 8.64 -0.83 -15.64
CA LEU A 7 8.92 0.52 -16.10
C LEU A 7 10.13 0.53 -17.03
N ASP A 8 10.12 1.43 -18.01
CA ASP A 8 11.18 1.59 -19.02
C ASP A 8 11.54 0.25 -19.68
N ALA A 9 10.52 -0.48 -20.14
CA ALA A 9 10.69 -1.82 -20.69
C ALA A 9 11.46 -1.82 -22.01
N ASP A 10 11.54 -0.69 -22.71
CA ASP A 10 12.25 -0.51 -23.98
C ASP A 10 13.72 -0.08 -23.84
N LYS A 11 14.21 0.12 -22.62
CA LYS A 11 15.63 0.38 -22.36
C LYS A 11 16.40 -0.92 -22.40
N GLU A 12 16.86 -1.31 -23.59
CA GLU A 12 17.62 -2.54 -23.77
C GLU A 12 18.90 -2.57 -22.91
N GLY A 13 19.20 -3.76 -22.39
CA GLY A 13 20.26 -4.00 -21.44
C GLY A 13 20.00 -5.29 -20.66
N PHE A 14 20.86 -5.62 -19.71
CA PHE A 14 20.75 -6.86 -18.95
C PHE A 14 19.39 -7.05 -18.27
N LEU A 15 18.83 -5.99 -17.67
CA LEU A 15 17.56 -6.04 -16.96
C LEU A 15 16.31 -6.07 -17.87
N ARG A 16 16.48 -5.84 -19.18
CA ARG A 16 15.40 -5.80 -20.19
C ARG A 16 15.69 -6.69 -21.39
N SER A 17 16.62 -7.63 -21.22
CA SER A 17 16.81 -8.71 -22.16
C SER A 17 15.54 -9.59 -22.20
N GLU A 18 15.40 -10.34 -23.28
CA GLU A 18 14.32 -11.33 -23.43
C GLU A 18 14.19 -12.24 -22.21
N THR A 19 15.30 -12.80 -21.72
CA THR A 19 15.31 -13.71 -20.57
C THR A 19 14.85 -13.02 -19.29
N SER A 20 15.32 -11.80 -19.02
CA SER A 20 14.93 -11.02 -17.85
C SER A 20 13.45 -10.64 -17.86
N LEU A 21 12.93 -10.26 -19.04
CA LEU A 21 11.51 -9.93 -19.22
C LEU A 21 10.63 -11.16 -18.98
N VAL A 22 10.97 -12.31 -19.57
CA VAL A 22 10.23 -13.57 -19.39
C VAL A 22 10.20 -13.99 -17.91
N GLN A 23 11.34 -13.90 -17.21
CA GLN A 23 11.40 -14.23 -15.79
C GLN A 23 10.54 -13.29 -14.94
N THR A 24 10.56 -12.00 -15.23
CA THR A 24 9.78 -10.99 -14.51
C THR A 24 8.29 -11.17 -14.75
N ILE A 25 7.88 -11.45 -15.98
CA ILE A 25 6.50 -11.81 -16.36
C ILE A 25 6.03 -13.05 -15.59
N GLY A 26 6.90 -14.07 -15.48
CA GLY A 26 6.61 -15.31 -14.78
C GLY A 26 6.23 -15.15 -13.31
N ARG A 27 6.60 -14.04 -12.66
CA ARG A 27 6.17 -13.74 -11.28
C ARG A 27 4.65 -13.57 -11.16
N ALA A 28 3.99 -13.07 -12.20
CA ALA A 28 2.53 -12.91 -12.22
C ALA A 28 1.77 -14.23 -12.46
N ALA A 29 2.41 -15.26 -13.02
CA ALA A 29 1.76 -16.49 -13.47
C ALA A 29 1.26 -17.41 -12.34
N ARG A 30 1.55 -17.09 -11.08
CA ARG A 30 1.11 -17.87 -9.90
C ARG A 30 -0.34 -17.57 -9.48
N ASN A 31 -0.97 -16.58 -10.10
CA ASN A 31 -2.35 -16.17 -9.83
C ASN A 31 -3.18 -16.28 -11.12
N VAL A 32 -4.43 -16.74 -10.98
CA VAL A 32 -5.41 -16.80 -12.08
C VAL A 32 -5.63 -15.45 -12.75
N ASP A 33 -5.64 -14.36 -11.97
CA ASP A 33 -5.79 -12.98 -12.46
C ASP A 33 -4.45 -12.27 -12.63
N GLY A 34 -3.37 -13.04 -12.81
CA GLY A 34 -2.03 -12.50 -13.02
C GLY A 34 -1.96 -11.61 -14.26
N ARG A 35 -1.55 -10.35 -14.09
CA ARG A 35 -1.36 -9.40 -15.20
C ARG A 35 0.03 -8.78 -15.17
N VAL A 36 0.52 -8.43 -16.36
CA VAL A 36 1.78 -7.70 -16.53
C VAL A 36 1.54 -6.50 -17.43
N ILE A 37 2.08 -5.34 -17.02
CA ILE A 37 2.05 -4.12 -17.81
C ILE A 37 3.49 -3.71 -18.09
N LEU A 38 3.83 -3.59 -19.37
CA LEU A 38 5.14 -3.10 -19.82
C LEU A 38 4.95 -1.65 -20.27
N TYR A 39 5.58 -0.72 -19.56
CA TYR A 39 5.63 0.68 -19.98
C TYR A 39 6.84 0.87 -20.88
N ALA A 40 6.59 1.19 -22.14
CA ALA A 40 7.60 1.35 -23.18
C ALA A 40 7.10 2.34 -24.24
N ASP A 41 8.00 3.15 -24.78
CA ASP A 41 7.70 3.99 -25.94
C ASP A 41 7.76 3.18 -27.23
N LYS A 42 8.64 2.17 -27.28
CA LYS A 42 8.87 1.32 -28.47
C LYS A 42 8.81 -0.17 -28.12
N ARG A 43 8.30 -0.97 -29.05
CA ARG A 43 8.44 -2.44 -28.96
C ARG A 43 9.83 -2.82 -29.44
N THR A 44 10.72 -3.14 -28.50
CA THR A 44 12.05 -3.65 -28.81
C THR A 44 11.99 -5.13 -29.21
N GLY A 45 13.04 -5.63 -29.87
CA GLY A 45 13.11 -7.05 -30.23
C GLY A 45 13.07 -7.95 -28.98
N SER A 46 13.64 -7.49 -27.87
CA SER A 46 13.57 -8.20 -26.58
C SER A 46 12.13 -8.32 -26.05
N ILE A 47 11.33 -7.25 -26.16
CA ILE A 47 9.90 -7.27 -25.81
C ILE A 47 9.13 -8.21 -26.74
N GLU A 48 9.37 -8.13 -28.05
CA GLU A 48 8.66 -8.96 -29.03
C GLU A 48 8.87 -10.45 -28.79
N ARG A 49 10.13 -10.87 -28.58
CA ARG A 49 10.45 -12.27 -28.27
C ARG A 49 9.87 -12.72 -26.94
N ALA A 50 9.92 -11.87 -25.90
CA ALA A 50 9.34 -12.18 -24.60
C ALA A 50 7.80 -12.33 -24.66
N LEU A 51 7.11 -11.47 -25.42
CA LEU A 51 5.67 -11.57 -25.65
C LEU A 51 5.32 -12.82 -26.45
N ALA A 52 6.07 -13.11 -27.53
CA ALA A 52 5.85 -14.30 -28.35
C ALA A 52 6.01 -15.59 -27.53
N GLU A 53 7.04 -15.68 -26.67
CA GLU A 53 7.25 -16.83 -25.81
C GLU A 53 6.15 -16.95 -24.74
N THR A 54 5.69 -15.83 -24.19
CA THR A 54 4.58 -15.80 -23.23
C THR A 54 3.28 -16.31 -23.87
N GLU A 55 2.96 -15.83 -25.08
CA GLU A 55 1.77 -16.24 -25.81
C GLU A 55 1.84 -17.72 -26.19
N ARG A 56 2.97 -18.18 -26.75
CA ARG A 56 3.20 -19.58 -27.09
C ARG A 56 2.95 -20.51 -25.90
N ARG A 57 3.41 -20.13 -24.69
CA ARG A 57 3.15 -20.90 -23.46
C ARG A 57 1.68 -20.86 -23.07
N ARG A 58 1.06 -19.68 -23.11
CA ARG A 58 -0.35 -19.50 -22.75
C ARG A 58 -1.27 -20.31 -23.66
N THR A 59 -1.07 -20.27 -24.98
CA THR A 59 -1.87 -21.03 -25.95
C THR A 59 -1.79 -22.54 -25.64
N LYS A 60 -0.59 -23.08 -25.37
CA LYS A 60 -0.42 -24.49 -25.00
C LYS A 60 -1.12 -24.84 -23.70
N GLN A 61 -1.04 -23.96 -22.70
CA GLN A 61 -1.72 -24.17 -21.41
C GLN A 61 -3.24 -24.14 -21.56
N VAL A 62 -3.79 -23.20 -22.32
CA VAL A 62 -5.23 -23.11 -22.59
C VAL A 62 -5.72 -24.35 -23.34
N ALA A 63 -5.04 -24.75 -24.42
CA ALA A 63 -5.40 -25.94 -25.18
C ALA A 63 -5.34 -27.22 -24.33
N TYR A 64 -4.33 -27.36 -23.46
CA TYR A 64 -4.24 -28.47 -22.52
C TYR A 64 -5.39 -28.45 -21.52
N ASN A 65 -5.70 -27.28 -20.95
CA ASN A 65 -6.78 -27.12 -19.99
C ASN A 65 -8.15 -27.43 -20.61
N GLU A 66 -8.41 -26.97 -21.83
CA GLU A 66 -9.62 -27.27 -22.59
C GLU A 66 -9.77 -28.76 -22.87
N ALA A 67 -8.69 -29.41 -23.35
CA ALA A 67 -8.70 -30.85 -23.62
C ALA A 67 -8.95 -31.71 -22.36
N HIS A 68 -8.58 -31.21 -21.18
CA HIS A 68 -8.68 -31.95 -19.91
C HIS A 68 -9.75 -31.40 -18.96
N ASN A 69 -10.57 -30.43 -19.39
CA ASN A 69 -11.57 -29.74 -18.56
C ASN A 69 -11.01 -29.16 -17.25
N ILE A 70 -9.78 -28.62 -17.26
CA ILE A 70 -9.13 -28.03 -16.09
C ILE A 70 -9.50 -26.55 -15.98
N THR A 71 -10.09 -26.16 -14.86
CA THR A 71 -10.31 -24.74 -14.53
C THR A 71 -9.12 -24.19 -13.74
N PRO A 72 -8.43 -23.13 -14.21
CA PRO A 72 -7.31 -22.56 -13.49
C PRO A 72 -7.71 -22.06 -12.09
N GLN A 73 -6.96 -22.43 -11.07
CA GLN A 73 -7.16 -21.98 -9.69
C GLN A 73 -5.85 -21.49 -9.09
N SER A 74 -5.93 -20.45 -8.25
CA SER A 74 -4.77 -19.96 -7.52
C SER A 74 -4.46 -20.88 -6.35
N ILE A 75 -3.19 -21.26 -6.20
CA ILE A 75 -2.73 -22.12 -5.10
C ILE A 75 -2.81 -21.31 -3.79
N LYS A 76 -3.65 -21.75 -2.85
CA LYS A 76 -3.67 -21.23 -1.48
C LYS A 76 -2.68 -22.03 -0.65
N ARG A 77 -1.53 -21.44 -0.30
CA ARG A 77 -0.63 -22.01 0.72
C ARG A 77 -1.01 -21.40 2.06
N GLY A 78 -1.31 -22.25 3.04
CA GLY A 78 -1.47 -21.81 4.43
C GLY A 78 -0.14 -21.24 4.90
N ILE A 79 -0.16 -20.01 5.39
CA ILE A 79 0.91 -19.52 6.27
C ILE A 79 0.77 -20.39 7.53
N SER A 80 1.83 -21.08 7.95
CA SER A 80 1.77 -21.93 9.15
C SER A 80 1.31 -21.07 10.33
N ASP A 81 0.05 -21.26 10.73
CA ASP A 81 -0.58 -20.55 11.83
C ASP A 81 -0.19 -21.26 13.13
N VAL A 82 1.03 -21.00 13.58
CA VAL A 82 1.54 -21.44 14.89
C VAL A 82 1.01 -20.52 16.01
N MET A 83 0.38 -19.39 15.66
CA MET A 83 -0.12 -18.40 16.62
C MET A 83 -1.52 -18.71 17.18
N ALA A 84 -2.33 -19.51 16.48
CA ALA A 84 -3.71 -19.77 16.89
C ALA A 84 -3.88 -20.58 18.21
N HIS A 85 -2.81 -21.12 18.81
CA HIS A 85 -2.90 -21.91 20.05
C HIS A 85 -2.58 -21.16 21.35
N VAL A 86 -2.06 -19.93 21.30
CA VAL A 86 -1.63 -19.20 22.51
C VAL A 86 -2.63 -18.11 22.95
N ALA A 87 -3.59 -17.75 22.09
CA ALA A 87 -4.56 -16.68 22.34
C ALA A 87 -5.59 -16.96 23.46
N ASN A 88 -5.55 -18.12 24.13
CA ASN A 88 -6.47 -18.47 25.22
C ASN A 88 -5.83 -18.42 26.63
N ALA A 89 -4.57 -18.00 26.77
CA ALA A 89 -3.94 -17.82 28.08
C ALA A 89 -3.95 -16.34 28.50
N ASP A 90 -5.02 -15.97 29.19
CA ASP A 90 -5.02 -15.07 30.36
C ASP A 90 -4.20 -13.77 30.27
N TYR A 91 -4.82 -12.70 29.75
CA TYR A 91 -4.27 -11.33 29.89
C TYR A 91 -4.61 -10.77 31.27
N MET A 92 -3.69 -10.92 32.23
CA MET A 92 -3.68 -10.08 33.42
C MET A 92 -3.06 -8.72 33.06
N THR A 93 -3.85 -7.66 33.14
CA THR A 93 -3.42 -6.29 32.83
C THR A 93 -2.54 -5.77 33.97
N VAL A 94 -1.25 -5.52 33.68
CA VAL A 94 -0.37 -4.79 34.60
C VAL A 94 -0.11 -3.41 34.01
N ASP A 95 -0.50 -2.39 34.76
CA ASP A 95 -0.32 -0.98 34.45
C ASP A 95 1.18 -0.62 34.48
N THR A 96 1.75 -0.29 33.33
CA THR A 96 3.09 0.31 33.26
C THR A 96 2.95 1.76 32.83
N GLY A 97 2.81 2.65 33.83
CA GLY A 97 2.92 4.09 33.63
C GLY A 97 4.34 4.47 33.24
N VAL A 98 4.51 5.11 32.07
CA VAL A 98 5.74 5.83 31.70
C VAL A 98 5.42 7.05 30.84
N ASP A 99 5.65 8.21 31.47
CA ASP A 99 6.11 9.53 31.02
C ASP A 99 6.01 9.95 29.53
N GLU A 100 5.24 11.02 29.31
CA GLU A 100 5.16 11.80 28.06
C GLU A 100 6.42 12.66 27.86
N SER A 101 7.52 12.10 27.35
CA SER A 101 8.58 12.95 26.80
C SER A 101 9.49 12.20 25.84
N LEU A 102 9.20 12.26 24.53
CA LEU A 102 10.20 12.09 23.47
C LEU A 102 9.70 12.58 22.11
N HIS A 103 9.56 13.90 21.99
CA HIS A 103 9.66 14.58 20.70
C HIS A 103 11.15 14.83 20.40
N ARG A 104 11.84 13.92 19.68
CA ARG A 104 13.19 14.20 19.15
C ARG A 104 13.46 13.53 17.78
N THR A 105 13.51 14.38 16.75
CA THR A 105 14.35 14.33 15.53
C THR A 105 14.51 12.99 14.79
N GLY A 106 13.92 12.91 13.58
CA GLY A 106 13.73 11.68 12.77
C GLY A 106 14.97 10.87 12.34
N ASP A 107 16.19 11.37 12.48
CA ASP A 107 17.40 10.57 12.18
C ASP A 107 17.75 9.59 13.31
N ASN A 108 17.44 9.93 14.55
CA ASN A 108 17.65 9.05 15.70
C ASN A 108 16.58 7.96 15.82
N LEU A 109 15.40 8.16 15.22
CA LEU A 109 14.30 7.21 15.31
C LEU A 109 14.55 5.97 14.47
N LYS A 110 15.10 6.12 13.25
CA LYS A 110 15.43 4.99 12.37
C LYS A 110 16.50 4.07 12.97
N THR A 111 17.47 4.63 13.68
CA THR A 111 18.53 3.84 14.33
C THR A 111 17.99 3.08 15.53
N VAL A 112 17.09 3.69 16.32
CA VAL A 112 16.39 3.03 17.43
C VAL A 112 15.49 1.90 16.92
N ILE A 113 14.73 2.13 15.84
CA ILE A 113 13.89 1.11 15.18
C ILE A 113 14.74 -0.08 14.72
N ALA A 114 15.88 0.18 14.05
CA ALA A 114 16.77 -0.88 13.57
C ALA A 114 17.37 -1.72 14.73
N ASP A 115 17.71 -1.07 15.84
CA ASP A 115 18.25 -1.75 17.02
C ASP A 115 17.18 -2.59 17.73
N LEU A 116 15.96 -2.06 17.88
CA LEU A 116 14.82 -2.81 18.42
C LEU A 116 14.46 -4.02 17.54
N GLU A 117 14.47 -3.86 16.22
CA GLU A 117 14.21 -4.95 15.28
C GLU A 117 15.30 -6.03 15.37
N LYS A 118 16.56 -5.65 15.59
CA LYS A 118 17.66 -6.59 15.82
C LYS A 118 17.44 -7.40 17.10
N ARG A 119 17.15 -6.71 18.23
CA ARG A 119 16.88 -7.37 19.53
C ARG A 119 15.66 -8.28 19.47
N MET A 120 14.61 -7.87 18.76
CA MET A 120 13.42 -8.69 18.54
C MET A 120 13.76 -9.99 17.80
N ARG A 121 14.59 -9.93 16.75
CA ARG A 121 15.03 -11.12 16.02
C ARG A 121 15.95 -12.02 16.86
N GLU A 122 16.81 -11.43 17.70
CA GLU A 122 17.66 -12.18 18.63
C GLU A 122 16.82 -12.90 19.69
N ALA A 123 15.85 -12.23 20.32
CA ALA A 123 14.92 -12.83 21.27
C ALA A 123 14.08 -13.95 20.62
N ALA A 124 13.60 -13.74 19.39
CA ALA A 124 12.89 -14.78 18.64
C ALA A 124 13.79 -15.99 18.31
N GLY A 125 15.08 -15.75 18.02
CA GLY A 125 16.07 -16.81 17.80
C GLY A 125 16.41 -17.60 19.06
N ASN A 126 16.36 -16.95 20.21
CA ASN A 126 16.56 -17.55 21.54
C ASN A 126 15.30 -18.19 22.12
N LEU A 127 14.18 -18.20 21.37
CA LEU A 127 12.86 -18.71 21.79
C LEU A 127 12.22 -17.91 22.96
N GLU A 128 12.67 -16.67 23.18
CA GLU A 128 12.13 -15.74 24.18
C GLU A 128 10.95 -14.96 23.59
N PHE A 129 9.85 -15.66 23.36
CA PHE A 129 8.71 -15.11 22.60
C PHE A 129 7.98 -13.96 23.30
N GLU A 130 7.99 -13.92 24.63
CA GLU A 130 7.39 -12.82 25.40
C GLU A 130 8.14 -11.50 25.16
N GLU A 131 9.47 -11.55 25.22
CA GLU A 131 10.31 -10.38 24.96
C GLU A 131 10.25 -9.98 23.48
N ALA A 132 10.24 -10.95 22.57
CA ALA A 132 10.05 -10.67 21.14
C ALA A 132 8.69 -10.02 20.86
N ALA A 133 7.62 -10.44 21.54
CA ALA A 133 6.29 -9.84 21.41
C ALA A 133 6.26 -8.40 21.95
N ARG A 134 6.88 -8.16 23.11
CA ARG A 134 7.01 -6.83 23.70
C ARG A 134 7.77 -5.88 22.78
N LEU A 135 8.91 -6.32 22.25
CA LEU A 135 9.73 -5.53 21.31
C LEU A 135 8.99 -5.24 20.01
N ARG A 136 8.21 -6.20 19.49
CA ARG A 136 7.34 -6.00 18.32
C ARG A 136 6.30 -4.91 18.54
N ASP A 137 5.64 -4.92 19.70
CA ASP A 137 4.58 -3.97 20.00
C ASP A 137 5.14 -2.55 20.19
N GLU A 138 6.34 -2.42 20.79
CA GLU A 138 7.04 -1.13 20.86
C GLU A 138 7.53 -0.66 19.49
N LEU A 139 8.06 -1.56 18.66
CA LEU A 139 8.47 -1.24 17.28
C LEU A 139 7.28 -0.67 16.49
N LYS A 140 6.12 -1.33 16.58
CA LYS A 140 4.89 -0.90 15.93
C LYS A 140 4.42 0.47 16.42
N ARG A 141 4.49 0.72 17.74
CA ARG A 141 4.16 2.03 18.32
C ARG A 141 5.03 3.15 17.77
N LEU A 142 6.34 2.90 17.63
CA LEU A 142 7.30 3.87 17.09
C LEU A 142 7.12 4.09 15.58
N GLU A 143 6.85 3.04 14.82
CA GLU A 143 6.53 3.13 13.38
C GLU A 143 5.22 3.90 13.13
N ASP A 144 4.17 3.63 13.92
CA ASP A 144 2.89 4.33 13.85
C ASP A 144 3.03 5.83 14.21
N ALA A 145 3.98 6.16 15.09
CA ALA A 145 4.32 7.53 15.43
C ALA A 145 5.12 8.23 14.32
N ASP A 146 6.10 7.56 13.69
CA ASP A 146 6.87 8.09 12.55
C ASP A 146 6.00 8.35 11.32
N LEU A 147 5.13 7.39 11.00
CA LEU A 147 4.18 7.48 9.88
C LEU A 147 3.04 8.48 10.16
N GLY A 148 2.98 9.08 11.36
CA GLY A 148 1.95 10.05 11.74
C GLY A 148 0.54 9.46 11.83
N ILE A 149 0.40 8.13 11.87
CA ILE A 149 -0.87 7.40 11.95
C ILE A 149 -1.53 7.69 13.31
N LEU A 150 -0.73 7.86 14.36
CA LEU A 150 -1.20 8.36 15.66
C LEU A 150 -1.60 9.84 15.64
N SER A 151 -1.06 10.70 14.77
CA SER A 151 -1.48 12.11 14.71
C SER A 151 -2.95 12.27 14.29
N GLY A 152 -3.44 11.38 13.41
CA GLY A 152 -4.83 11.35 12.99
C GLY A 152 -5.78 10.67 13.99
N ALA A 153 -5.27 9.72 14.79
CA ALA A 153 -6.05 9.01 15.81
C ALA A 153 -6.16 9.82 17.12
N LEU A 154 -5.09 10.51 17.52
CA LEU A 154 -5.03 11.34 18.73
C LEU A 154 -5.79 12.67 18.54
N ALA A 155 -5.84 13.22 17.31
CA ALA A 155 -6.71 14.34 16.96
C ALA A 155 -8.21 14.03 17.16
N LYS A 156 -8.62 12.76 17.07
CA LYS A 156 -10.00 12.32 17.32
C LYS A 156 -10.31 12.12 18.80
N LEU A 157 -9.29 12.10 19.67
CA LEU A 157 -9.42 11.82 21.10
C LEU A 157 -9.37 13.10 21.98
N HIS A 158 -9.11 14.28 21.41
CA HIS A 158 -9.25 15.56 22.11
C HIS A 158 -10.56 16.27 21.74
N PRO A 159 -11.65 16.12 22.53
CA PRO A 159 -12.87 16.91 22.37
C PRO A 159 -12.72 18.33 22.97
N ARG A 160 -11.63 19.05 22.64
CA ARG A 160 -11.45 20.45 23.07
C ARG A 160 -11.79 21.51 22.02
N ASP A 161 -12.16 21.09 20.81
CA ASP A 161 -12.60 22.01 19.75
C ASP A 161 -14.10 21.88 19.39
N ALA A 162 -14.88 21.12 20.16
CA ALA A 162 -16.33 20.97 19.93
C ALA A 162 -17.14 22.27 20.13
N ASP A 163 -16.57 23.29 20.78
CA ASP A 163 -17.24 24.56 21.09
C ASP A 163 -16.77 25.77 20.26
N ARG A 164 -16.12 25.55 19.11
CA ARG A 164 -15.88 26.66 18.18
C ARG A 164 -17.16 26.87 17.34
N PRO A 165 -17.87 28.02 17.43
CA PRO A 165 -19.05 28.24 16.62
C PRO A 165 -18.68 28.12 15.15
N ALA A 166 -19.41 27.27 14.42
CA ALA A 166 -19.23 27.06 13.00
C ALA A 166 -19.12 28.41 12.28
N ALA A 167 -17.93 28.71 11.74
CA ALA A 167 -17.72 29.89 10.93
C ALA A 167 -18.67 29.80 9.73
N SER A 168 -19.72 30.62 9.74
CA SER A 168 -20.69 30.67 8.65
C SER A 168 -19.95 31.00 7.35
N GLY A 169 -19.93 30.07 6.40
CA GLY A 169 -19.51 30.33 5.04
C GLY A 169 -20.42 31.40 4.45
N LYS A 170 -19.93 32.65 4.42
CA LYS A 170 -20.63 33.79 3.81
C LYS A 170 -20.63 33.59 2.30
N GLY A 171 -21.62 32.87 1.78
CA GLY A 171 -21.93 32.83 0.36
C GLY A 171 -22.23 34.25 -0.13
N ARG A 172 -21.31 34.84 -0.89
CA ARG A 172 -21.53 36.15 -1.54
C ARG A 172 -22.37 35.96 -2.80
N SER A 173 -23.68 35.94 -2.64
CA SER A 173 -24.60 36.26 -3.74
C SER A 173 -25.83 36.99 -3.20
N THR A 174 -25.98 38.27 -3.58
CA THR A 174 -27.16 39.10 -3.29
C THR A 174 -28.11 39.20 -4.50
N ALA A 175 -27.90 38.38 -5.52
CA ALA A 175 -28.75 38.30 -6.70
C ALA A 175 -29.96 37.39 -6.42
N GLY A 176 -31.04 37.97 -5.88
CA GLY A 176 -32.28 37.22 -5.65
C GLY A 176 -33.24 37.82 -4.62
N ARG A 177 -32.92 38.96 -4.00
CA ARG A 177 -33.89 39.66 -3.15
C ARG A 177 -34.99 40.33 -3.99
N PRO A 178 -36.27 40.23 -3.62
CA PRO A 178 -37.33 41.01 -4.24
C PRO A 178 -37.00 42.51 -4.11
N GLY A 179 -36.87 43.23 -5.22
CA GLY A 179 -36.61 44.68 -5.23
C GLY A 179 -35.36 45.15 -5.98
N THR A 180 -34.48 44.27 -6.48
CA THR A 180 -33.32 44.69 -7.30
C THR A 180 -33.66 44.66 -8.81
N ARG A 181 -33.85 45.83 -9.43
CA ARG A 181 -33.98 45.97 -10.89
C ARG A 181 -32.59 45.95 -11.54
N THR A 182 -32.28 44.93 -12.33
CA THR A 182 -31.11 44.91 -13.22
C THR A 182 -31.48 45.53 -14.57
N HIS A 183 -30.88 46.68 -14.90
CA HIS A 183 -31.00 47.27 -16.23
C HIS A 183 -30.06 46.54 -17.21
N LYS A 184 -30.64 45.88 -18.22
CA LYS A 184 -29.90 45.23 -19.30
C LYS A 184 -29.43 46.30 -20.30
N ALA A 185 -28.14 46.60 -20.36
CA ALA A 185 -27.57 47.44 -21.41
C ALA A 185 -27.58 46.67 -22.74
N LYS A 186 -28.14 47.27 -23.80
CA LYS A 186 -28.18 46.72 -25.15
C LYS A 186 -26.77 46.62 -25.74
N ALA A 187 -26.45 45.45 -26.29
CA ALA A 187 -25.25 45.21 -27.07
C ALA A 187 -25.23 46.10 -28.33
N LYS A 188 -24.10 46.79 -28.57
CA LYS A 188 -23.77 47.33 -29.89
C LYS A 188 -22.87 46.32 -30.60
N ALA A 189 -23.37 45.78 -31.70
CA ALA A 189 -22.57 45.11 -32.70
C ALA A 189 -21.57 46.10 -33.31
N LYS A 190 -20.34 45.64 -33.57
CA LYS A 190 -19.48 46.21 -34.59
C LYS A 190 -18.86 45.09 -35.43
N TRP A 191 -19.09 45.28 -36.72
CA TRP A 191 -18.40 44.82 -37.92
C TRP A 191 -16.89 44.66 -37.76
#